data_AF-A0AAE6ENV2-F1
#
_entry.id   AF-A0AAE6ENV2-F1
#
_cell.length_a   1.000
_cell.length_b   1.000
_cell.length_c   1.000
_cell.angle_alpha   90.00
_cell.angle_beta   90.00
_cell.angle_gamma   90.00
#
_symmetry.space_group_name_H-M   'P 1'
#
loop_
_entity.id
_entity.type
_entity.pdbx_description
1 polymer ?
#
loop_
_entity_poly.entity_id
_entity_poly.type
_entity_poly.pdbx_seq_one_letter_code
_entity_poly.pdbx_strand_id
1 'polypeptide(L)'
;MEHRFEMVAKTFKGLEEILAEELRQLGAVNVEPGRRMVSFEGDLAMLYRANICCRTALSILKPIYKFIAKDTDSLYEMVKEYNWSDVMSIEKTFSIDTTSHSSEFTHSRFVTYRVKDAIVDYFKDRFGQDKRPGVRLNDADVMINVHIDGDRVTLSLNSSGESLHKRGWRVAQTEAPINEVLAAGIILKSGWRGDSPLVDPMCGSGTFLIEAAMIAAGIKPGSFRKDFAFEHWRDYDAELFEKVMAEDSGLREVPFKIYGSDISPKAVAIAERNILSAGVDEYINLRIKPLQLWEEAPAGGAPGVLITNPPYGERINVQDMEQLYKTLGTKFKRVFLGYHAWVISSNIDYLTAIGLTPSVKEAMQNGGLDCELREYVIFEGTKSDFRREGGVLKEETPDRKERRQPARKSDSEWRRDAREKGMGGKDAGAARRKPNKLEDRYRPQKGGYARSEERRRKFKEETAAQSEAEQLLSRHRNPHALKSLGESPKRPSIPAPDGPFMRTRRRWKRPDADNSSSEGEA
;
A
#
# COMPACT_ATOMS: atom_id res chain seq x y z
N MET A 1 6.29 -22.25 -23.00
CA MET A 1 6.94 -21.76 -21.78
C MET A 1 6.42 -20.36 -21.55
N GLU A 2 5.66 -20.14 -20.48
CA GLU A 2 5.18 -18.80 -20.13
C GLU A 2 6.39 -17.90 -19.84
N HIS A 3 6.38 -16.71 -20.44
CA HIS A 3 7.47 -15.74 -20.29
C HIS A 3 7.37 -15.10 -18.89
N ARG A 4 8.21 -15.55 -17.96
CA ARG A 4 8.32 -14.94 -16.63
C ARG A 4 9.09 -13.61 -16.71
N PHE A 5 8.72 -12.67 -15.86
CA PHE A 5 9.38 -11.38 -15.73
C PHE A 5 9.48 -10.95 -14.27
N GLU A 6 10.41 -10.03 -14.00
CA GLU A 6 10.63 -9.46 -12.67
C GLU A 6 9.53 -8.47 -12.31
N MET A 7 9.14 -8.48 -11.04
CA MET A 7 8.19 -7.56 -10.42
C MET A 7 8.71 -7.12 -9.06
N VAL A 8 8.24 -5.96 -8.60
CA VAL A 8 8.53 -5.42 -7.28
C VAL A 8 7.23 -5.02 -6.59
N ALA A 9 6.96 -5.59 -5.43
CA ALA A 9 5.84 -5.20 -4.58
C ALA A 9 6.33 -4.26 -3.47
N LYS A 10 5.82 -3.03 -3.42
CA LYS A 10 6.12 -2.08 -2.34
C LYS A 10 5.28 -2.40 -1.09
N THR A 11 5.82 -2.18 0.11
CA THR A 11 5.11 -2.37 1.38
C THR A 11 5.63 -1.43 2.48
N PHE A 12 5.04 -1.48 3.67
CA PHE A 12 5.56 -0.77 4.84
C PHE A 12 6.78 -1.48 5.43
N LYS A 13 7.61 -0.71 6.13
CA LYS A 13 8.72 -1.24 6.92
C LYS A 13 8.17 -2.20 7.99
N GLY A 14 8.76 -3.37 8.12
CA GLY A 14 8.34 -4.42 9.06
C GLY A 14 7.37 -5.44 8.47
N LEU A 15 6.85 -5.21 7.26
CA LEU A 15 5.92 -6.12 6.58
C LEU A 15 6.55 -6.89 5.42
N GLU A 16 7.84 -6.70 5.15
CA GLU A 16 8.50 -7.29 3.98
C GLU A 16 8.48 -8.82 3.99
N GLU A 17 8.70 -9.45 5.15
CA GLU A 17 8.61 -10.91 5.27
C GLU A 17 7.17 -11.43 5.18
N ILE A 18 6.18 -10.66 5.67
CA ILE A 18 4.77 -11.02 5.57
C ILE A 18 4.34 -10.99 4.10
N LEU A 19 4.71 -9.94 3.37
CA LEU A 19 4.44 -9.82 1.94
C LEU A 19 5.17 -10.90 1.13
N ALA A 20 6.42 -11.22 1.48
CA ALA A 20 7.15 -12.28 0.83
C ALA A 20 6.46 -13.64 0.99
N GLU A 21 5.91 -13.92 2.18
CA GLU A 21 5.14 -15.12 2.43
C GLU A 21 3.83 -15.15 1.63
N GLU A 22 3.08 -14.04 1.57
CA GLU A 22 1.90 -13.92 0.71
C GLU A 22 2.24 -14.24 -0.76
N LEU A 23 3.31 -13.65 -1.30
CA LEU A 23 3.72 -13.85 -2.69
C LEU A 23 4.12 -15.31 -2.97
N ARG A 24 4.82 -15.97 -2.04
CA ARG A 24 5.16 -17.40 -2.17
C ARG A 24 3.91 -18.27 -2.17
N GLN A 25 2.94 -17.99 -1.31
CA GLN A 25 1.67 -18.72 -1.25
C GLN A 25 0.86 -18.56 -2.54
N LEU A 26 0.97 -17.41 -3.21
CA LEU A 26 0.36 -17.17 -4.53
C LEU A 26 1.11 -17.82 -5.70
N GLY A 27 2.27 -18.45 -5.45
CA GLY A 27 3.06 -19.16 -6.46
C GLY A 27 4.15 -18.32 -7.14
N ALA A 28 4.48 -17.13 -6.61
CA ALA A 28 5.61 -16.36 -7.09
C ALA A 28 6.94 -17.09 -6.84
N VAL A 29 7.88 -16.93 -7.74
CA VAL A 29 9.23 -17.52 -7.63
C VAL A 29 10.28 -16.43 -7.40
N ASN A 30 11.48 -16.83 -6.95
CA ASN A 30 12.59 -15.90 -6.69
C ASN A 30 12.19 -14.72 -5.78
N VAL A 31 11.42 -15.04 -4.72
CA VAL A 31 10.86 -14.05 -3.79
C VAL A 31 11.92 -13.59 -2.78
N GLU A 32 12.38 -12.36 -2.95
CA GLU A 32 13.44 -11.74 -2.18
C GLU A 32 12.93 -10.47 -1.47
N PRO A 33 12.75 -10.51 -0.13
CA PRO A 33 12.42 -9.32 0.64
C PRO A 33 13.63 -8.39 0.72
N GLY A 34 13.37 -7.08 0.61
CA GLY A 34 14.37 -6.03 0.78
C GLY A 34 13.86 -4.93 1.70
N ARG A 35 14.24 -3.67 1.45
CA ARG A 35 13.82 -2.55 2.30
C ARG A 35 12.50 -1.97 1.77
N ARG A 36 11.39 -2.17 2.50
CA ARG A 36 10.04 -1.71 2.15
C ARG A 36 9.52 -2.24 0.81
N MET A 37 10.07 -3.34 0.34
CA MET A 37 9.71 -3.96 -0.92
C MET A 37 10.05 -5.43 -0.92
N VAL A 38 9.44 -6.17 -1.84
CA VAL A 38 9.76 -7.56 -2.15
C VAL A 38 9.89 -7.68 -3.67
N SER A 39 11.04 -8.15 -4.15
CA SER A 39 11.21 -8.51 -5.56
C SER A 39 10.82 -9.97 -5.77
N PHE A 40 10.19 -10.26 -6.90
CA PHE A 40 9.73 -11.60 -7.24
C PHE A 40 9.62 -11.75 -8.76
N GLU A 41 9.46 -12.97 -9.23
CA GLU A 41 9.26 -13.29 -10.64
C GLU A 41 7.97 -14.10 -10.84
N GLY A 42 7.33 -13.87 -11.98
CA GLY A 42 6.08 -14.51 -12.35
C GLY A 42 5.68 -14.18 -13.78
N ASP A 43 4.61 -14.81 -14.24
CA ASP A 43 3.97 -14.53 -15.52
C ASP A 43 2.90 -13.43 -15.38
N LEU A 44 2.14 -13.19 -16.46
CA LEU A 44 1.07 -12.19 -16.46
C LEU A 44 -0.05 -12.56 -15.47
N ALA A 45 -0.39 -13.85 -15.34
CA ALA A 45 -1.37 -14.31 -14.36
C ALA A 45 -0.93 -14.02 -12.93
N MET A 46 0.37 -14.20 -12.62
CA MET A 46 0.94 -13.84 -11.32
C MET A 46 0.86 -12.32 -11.06
N LEU A 47 1.06 -11.47 -12.07
CA LEU A 47 0.87 -10.02 -11.93
C LEU A 47 -0.58 -9.66 -11.55
N TYR A 48 -1.57 -10.30 -12.17
CA TYR A 48 -2.98 -10.12 -11.82
C TYR A 48 -3.26 -10.63 -10.40
N ARG A 49 -2.81 -11.85 -10.07
CA ARG A 49 -2.97 -12.45 -8.73
C ARG A 49 -2.37 -11.56 -7.65
N ALA A 50 -1.17 -11.03 -7.83
CA ALA A 50 -0.52 -10.16 -6.86
C ALA A 50 -1.33 -8.88 -6.59
N ASN A 51 -1.93 -8.28 -7.61
CA ASN A 51 -2.76 -7.09 -7.45
C ASN A 51 -4.08 -7.38 -6.73
N ILE A 52 -4.68 -8.52 -7.00
CA ILE A 52 -5.99 -8.89 -6.42
C ILE A 52 -5.85 -9.44 -4.99
N CYS A 53 -4.80 -10.23 -4.74
CA CYS A 53 -4.75 -11.09 -3.54
C CYS A 53 -3.84 -10.55 -2.43
N CYS A 54 -2.78 -9.80 -2.74
CA CYS A 54 -1.85 -9.32 -1.71
C CYS A 54 -2.51 -8.31 -0.78
N ARG A 55 -2.54 -8.62 0.52
CA ARG A 55 -3.08 -7.73 1.55
C ARG A 55 -2.02 -6.77 2.03
N THR A 56 -0.74 -7.15 2.02
CA THR A 56 0.33 -6.30 2.56
C THR A 56 1.13 -5.52 1.50
N ALA A 57 0.72 -5.57 0.23
CA ALA A 57 1.31 -4.75 -0.83
C ALA A 57 0.64 -3.37 -0.93
N LEU A 58 1.42 -2.32 -1.18
CA LEU A 58 0.97 -0.96 -1.50
C LEU A 58 0.81 -0.74 -3.01
N SER A 59 1.66 -1.39 -3.80
CA SER A 59 1.63 -1.37 -5.27
C SER A 59 2.48 -2.51 -5.82
N ILE A 60 2.12 -3.01 -6.99
CA ILE A 60 2.86 -4.00 -7.77
C ILE A 60 3.45 -3.31 -9.00
N LEU A 61 4.77 -3.33 -9.11
CA LEU A 61 5.52 -2.67 -10.17
C LEU A 61 6.12 -3.70 -11.12
N LYS A 62 6.08 -3.42 -12.43
CA LYS A 62 6.79 -4.17 -13.47
C LYS A 62 7.96 -3.31 -13.97
N PRO A 63 9.20 -3.56 -13.53
CA PRO A 63 10.39 -2.91 -14.07
C PRO A 63 10.46 -3.06 -15.60
N ILE A 64 10.73 -1.96 -16.30
CA ILE A 64 10.81 -1.91 -17.77
C ILE A 64 12.18 -1.42 -18.26
N TYR A 65 12.90 -0.64 -17.46
CA TYR A 65 14.18 -0.09 -17.86
C TYR A 65 15.09 0.16 -16.67
N LYS A 66 16.33 -0.34 -16.74
CA LYS A 66 17.35 -0.26 -15.70
C LYS A 66 18.64 0.29 -16.30
N PHE A 67 19.13 1.40 -15.76
CA PHE A 67 20.34 2.07 -16.22
C PHE A 67 21.05 2.83 -15.10
N ILE A 68 22.25 3.33 -15.39
CA ILE A 68 23.02 4.17 -14.47
C ILE A 68 23.00 5.60 -14.99
N ALA A 69 22.64 6.55 -14.13
CA ALA A 69 22.69 7.98 -14.41
C ALA A 69 23.47 8.67 -13.29
N LYS A 70 24.48 9.45 -13.66
CA LYS A 70 25.37 10.13 -12.70
C LYS A 70 25.00 11.58 -12.48
N ASP A 71 24.12 12.10 -13.31
CA ASP A 71 23.63 13.47 -13.30
C ASP A 71 22.26 13.53 -14.01
N THR A 72 21.66 14.72 -14.03
CA THR A 72 20.31 14.92 -14.56
C THR A 72 20.25 14.98 -16.09
N ASP A 73 21.38 15.26 -16.74
CA ASP A 73 21.51 15.22 -18.20
C ASP A 73 21.56 13.76 -18.67
N SER A 74 22.39 12.92 -18.06
CA SER A 74 22.45 11.47 -18.32
C SER A 74 21.13 10.77 -17.99
N LEU A 75 20.42 11.18 -16.93
CA LEU A 75 19.07 10.70 -16.66
C LEU A 75 18.13 11.00 -17.83
N TYR A 76 18.09 12.24 -18.30
CA TYR A 76 17.23 12.64 -19.42
C TYR A 76 17.53 11.86 -20.70
N GLU A 77 18.81 11.77 -21.08
CA GLU A 77 19.21 11.08 -22.32
C GLU A 77 18.81 9.61 -22.28
N MET A 78 19.07 8.92 -21.16
CA MET A 78 18.70 7.51 -21.01
C MET A 78 17.18 7.31 -21.04
N VAL A 79 16.41 8.17 -20.38
CA VAL A 79 14.94 8.11 -20.41
C VAL A 79 14.42 8.38 -21.82
N LYS A 80 14.97 9.36 -22.53
CA LYS A 80 14.57 9.71 -23.90
C LYS A 80 14.93 8.62 -24.91
N GLU A 81 16.00 7.85 -24.66
CA GLU A 81 16.40 6.73 -25.51
C GLU A 81 15.39 5.57 -25.49
N TYR A 82 14.73 5.36 -24.35
CA TYR A 82 13.78 4.26 -24.18
C TYR A 82 12.61 4.36 -25.17
N ASN A 83 12.18 3.23 -25.74
CA ASN A 83 11.14 3.20 -26.76
C ASN A 83 9.73 3.34 -26.12
N TRP A 84 9.35 4.56 -25.74
CA TRP A 84 8.05 4.82 -25.09
C TRP A 84 6.84 4.42 -25.93
N SER A 85 7.00 4.32 -27.26
CA SER A 85 5.96 3.78 -28.13
C SER A 85 5.61 2.32 -27.83
N ASP A 86 6.43 1.56 -27.09
CA ASP A 86 6.09 0.19 -26.64
C ASP A 86 5.16 0.21 -25.42
N VAL A 87 5.21 1.28 -24.64
CA VAL A 87 4.46 1.44 -23.38
C VAL A 87 3.14 2.18 -23.61
N MET A 88 3.16 3.27 -24.38
CA MET A 88 1.98 4.11 -24.57
C MET A 88 1.94 4.78 -25.94
N SER A 89 0.74 5.14 -26.37
CA SER A 89 0.52 5.98 -27.54
C SER A 89 0.37 7.45 -27.12
N ILE A 90 0.31 8.35 -28.10
CA ILE A 90 0.21 9.79 -27.87
C ILE A 90 -1.14 10.22 -27.28
N GLU A 91 -2.18 9.43 -27.50
CA GLU A 91 -3.54 9.69 -27.00
C GLU A 91 -3.65 9.41 -25.49
N LYS A 92 -2.74 8.61 -24.95
CA LYS A 92 -2.72 8.27 -23.53
C LYS A 92 -2.15 9.40 -22.69
N THR A 93 -2.55 9.38 -21.43
CA THR A 93 -2.02 10.23 -20.37
C THR A 93 -1.09 9.45 -19.46
N PHE A 94 -0.12 10.14 -18.86
CA PHE A 94 0.80 9.51 -17.92
C PHE A 94 1.04 10.34 -16.66
N SER A 95 1.44 9.64 -15.60
CA SER A 95 1.91 10.20 -14.33
C SER A 95 3.29 9.65 -14.00
N ILE A 96 4.03 10.36 -13.14
CA ILE A 96 5.34 9.94 -12.67
C ILE A 96 5.38 10.02 -11.14
N ASP A 97 5.69 8.89 -10.51
CA ASP A 97 5.98 8.79 -9.08
C ASP A 97 7.47 8.51 -8.87
N THR A 98 8.17 9.44 -8.23
CA THR A 98 9.62 9.36 -8.04
C THR A 98 9.98 9.10 -6.59
N THR A 99 10.78 8.05 -6.35
CA THR A 99 11.46 7.79 -5.07
C THR A 99 12.96 7.84 -5.31
N SER A 100 13.66 8.80 -4.69
CA SER A 100 15.10 8.98 -4.84
C SER A 100 15.84 8.87 -3.51
N HIS A 101 16.90 8.07 -3.50
CA HIS A 101 17.90 7.99 -2.45
C HIS A 101 19.27 8.16 -3.09
N SER A 102 19.70 9.42 -3.25
CA SER A 102 20.92 9.77 -3.97
C SER A 102 21.50 11.10 -3.48
N SER A 103 22.82 11.22 -3.47
CA SER A 103 23.51 12.49 -3.21
C SER A 103 23.42 13.46 -4.39
N GLU A 104 23.22 12.96 -5.60
CA GLU A 104 23.07 13.78 -6.82
C GLU A 104 21.60 14.17 -7.02
N PHE A 105 20.71 13.19 -6.95
CA PHE A 105 19.28 13.38 -7.16
C PHE A 105 18.55 13.71 -5.85
N THR A 106 18.89 14.83 -5.24
CA THR A 106 18.40 15.23 -3.90
C THR A 106 16.92 15.61 -3.86
N HIS A 107 16.36 16.10 -4.97
CA HIS A 107 14.98 16.58 -5.05
C HIS A 107 14.15 15.74 -6.02
N SER A 108 13.21 14.96 -5.50
CA SER A 108 12.37 14.04 -6.30
C SER A 108 11.52 14.76 -7.36
N ARG A 109 11.01 15.97 -7.05
CA ARG A 109 10.26 16.79 -8.02
C ARG A 109 11.08 17.13 -9.26
N PHE A 110 12.38 17.40 -9.09
CA PHE A 110 13.27 17.74 -10.18
C PHE A 110 13.47 16.56 -11.13
N VAL A 111 13.71 15.36 -10.56
CA VAL A 111 13.76 14.10 -11.30
C VAL A 111 12.45 13.87 -12.06
N THR A 112 11.31 14.04 -11.41
CA THR A 112 9.98 13.92 -12.04
C THR A 112 9.85 14.81 -13.27
N TYR A 113 10.22 16.09 -13.16
CA TYR A 113 10.17 17.01 -14.30
C TYR A 113 11.12 16.59 -15.42
N ARG A 114 12.33 16.16 -15.08
CA ARG A 114 13.32 15.76 -16.07
C ARG A 114 12.90 14.51 -16.84
N VAL A 115 12.34 13.53 -16.14
CA VAL A 115 11.77 12.31 -16.75
C VAL A 115 10.57 12.67 -17.63
N LYS A 116 9.67 13.54 -17.16
CA LYS A 116 8.53 14.03 -17.94
C LYS A 116 8.96 14.65 -19.26
N ASP A 117 9.95 15.55 -19.22
CA ASP A 117 10.44 16.24 -20.41
C ASP A 117 11.07 15.26 -21.40
N ALA A 118 11.86 14.29 -20.92
CA ALA A 118 12.45 13.25 -21.76
C ALA A 118 11.39 12.42 -22.51
N ILE A 119 10.32 12.03 -21.81
CA ILE A 119 9.20 11.28 -22.41
C ILE A 119 8.47 12.14 -23.45
N VAL A 120 8.15 13.39 -23.10
CA VAL A 120 7.46 14.31 -24.01
C VAL A 120 8.29 14.55 -25.27
N ASP A 121 9.58 14.80 -25.12
CA ASP A 121 10.48 15.06 -26.24
C ASP A 121 10.70 13.82 -27.11
N TYR A 122 10.70 12.62 -26.55
CA TYR A 122 10.68 11.37 -27.34
C TYR A 122 9.49 11.34 -28.32
N PHE A 123 8.28 11.73 -27.89
CA PHE A 123 7.11 11.76 -28.77
C PHE A 123 7.18 12.91 -29.78
N LYS A 124 7.62 14.09 -29.35
CA LYS A 124 7.76 15.25 -30.24
C LYS A 124 8.73 15.00 -31.39
N ASP A 125 9.87 14.37 -31.10
CA ASP A 125 10.90 14.10 -32.10
C ASP A 125 10.43 13.10 -33.17
N ARG A 126 9.47 12.23 -32.83
CA ARG A 126 8.95 11.18 -33.73
C ARG A 126 7.67 11.55 -34.44
N PHE A 127 6.77 12.29 -33.79
CA PHE A 127 5.41 12.56 -34.27
C PHE A 127 5.16 14.04 -34.59
N GLY A 128 6.11 14.95 -34.30
CA GLY A 128 6.03 16.38 -34.56
C GLY A 128 5.99 17.23 -33.28
N GLN A 129 6.42 18.50 -33.37
CA GLN A 129 6.63 19.37 -32.19
C GLN A 129 5.37 19.60 -31.32
N ASP A 130 4.19 19.59 -31.94
CA ASP A 130 2.91 19.79 -31.25
C ASP A 130 2.28 18.49 -30.74
N LYS A 131 2.94 17.35 -30.97
CA LYS A 131 2.43 16.02 -30.68
C LYS A 131 3.08 15.47 -29.42
N ARG A 132 2.33 15.50 -28.30
CA ARG A 132 2.76 14.97 -26.99
C ARG A 132 1.62 14.28 -26.22
N PRO A 133 1.92 13.27 -25.39
CA PRO A 133 0.96 12.72 -24.46
C PRO A 133 0.62 13.71 -23.34
N GLY A 134 -0.60 13.59 -22.81
CA GLY A 134 -1.07 14.41 -21.69
C GLY A 134 -0.44 13.97 -20.36
N VAL A 135 -0.19 14.90 -19.45
CA VAL A 135 0.24 14.58 -18.08
C VAL A 135 -0.94 14.77 -17.15
N ARG A 136 -1.30 13.72 -16.41
CA ARG A 136 -2.33 13.77 -15.38
C ARG A 136 -1.74 13.28 -14.06
N LEU A 137 -1.99 14.01 -12.98
CA LEU A 137 -1.50 13.61 -11.65
C LEU A 137 -2.32 12.45 -11.07
N ASN A 138 -3.63 12.43 -11.36
CA ASN A 138 -4.57 11.41 -10.93
C ASN A 138 -5.20 10.76 -12.17
N ASP A 139 -5.58 9.49 -12.07
CA ASP A 139 -6.30 8.74 -13.11
C ASP A 139 -5.60 8.80 -14.48
N ALA A 140 -4.27 8.67 -14.48
CA ALA A 140 -3.47 8.58 -15.69
C ALA A 140 -3.52 7.15 -16.25
N ASP A 141 -3.57 7.02 -17.58
CA ASP A 141 -3.59 5.71 -18.26
C ASP A 141 -2.31 4.90 -17.99
N VAL A 142 -1.18 5.59 -17.84
CA VAL A 142 0.12 4.98 -17.56
C VAL A 142 0.80 5.66 -16.39
N MET A 143 1.08 4.87 -15.35
CA MET A 143 1.74 5.35 -14.14
C MET A 143 3.18 4.84 -14.10
N ILE A 144 4.14 5.75 -14.24
CA ILE A 144 5.56 5.42 -14.29
C ILE A 144 6.16 5.64 -12.90
N ASN A 145 6.74 4.59 -12.32
CA ASN A 145 7.55 4.72 -11.12
C ASN A 145 9.03 4.87 -11.49
N VAL A 146 9.68 5.87 -10.90
CA VAL A 146 11.11 6.12 -11.01
C VAL A 146 11.73 5.84 -9.64
N HIS A 147 12.58 4.83 -9.56
CA HIS A 147 13.34 4.54 -8.36
C HIS A 147 14.83 4.80 -8.60
N ILE A 148 15.43 5.63 -7.75
CA ILE A 148 16.86 5.95 -7.79
C ILE A 148 17.50 5.52 -6.47
N ASP A 149 18.51 4.65 -6.54
CA ASP A 149 19.39 4.29 -5.43
C ASP A 149 20.86 4.54 -5.81
N GLY A 150 21.45 5.56 -5.20
CA GLY A 150 22.72 6.13 -5.61
C GLY A 150 22.64 6.68 -7.04
N ASP A 151 23.27 5.99 -7.97
CA ASP A 151 23.31 6.29 -9.41
C ASP A 151 22.52 5.28 -10.26
N ARG A 152 21.89 4.27 -9.63
CA ARG A 152 21.08 3.27 -10.32
C ARG A 152 19.65 3.73 -10.43
N VAL A 153 19.15 3.76 -11.66
CA VAL A 153 17.79 4.17 -11.99
C VAL A 153 17.02 2.96 -12.49
N THR A 154 15.84 2.73 -11.91
CA THR A 154 14.86 1.74 -12.37
C THR A 154 13.57 2.46 -12.71
N LEU A 155 13.15 2.38 -13.98
CA LEU A 155 11.81 2.75 -14.43
C LEU A 155 10.92 1.52 -14.39
N SER A 156 9.74 1.66 -13.80
CA SER A 156 8.74 0.59 -13.71
C SER A 156 7.36 1.10 -14.08
N LEU A 157 6.51 0.22 -14.59
CA LEU A 157 5.08 0.48 -14.72
C LEU A 157 4.36 0.05 -13.44
N ASN A 158 3.53 0.92 -12.88
CA ASN A 158 2.67 0.58 -11.75
C ASN A 158 1.41 -0.11 -12.27
N SER A 159 1.29 -1.41 -11.98
CA SER A 159 0.14 -2.23 -12.42
C SER A 159 -1.09 -2.03 -11.55
N SER A 160 -0.92 -1.58 -10.31
CA SER A 160 -2.01 -1.42 -9.34
C SER A 160 -2.87 -0.18 -9.60
N GLY A 161 -2.27 0.86 -10.18
CA GLY A 161 -2.88 2.18 -10.27
C GLY A 161 -2.82 2.89 -8.92
N GLU A 162 -3.98 3.30 -8.39
CA GLU A 162 -4.07 3.77 -7.01
C GLU A 162 -3.52 2.74 -6.03
N SER A 163 -2.92 3.20 -4.93
CA SER A 163 -2.34 2.29 -3.94
C SER A 163 -3.36 1.25 -3.45
N LEU A 164 -2.90 0.02 -3.30
CA LEU A 164 -3.72 -1.15 -2.99
C LEU A 164 -4.39 -1.07 -1.62
N HIS A 165 -3.95 -0.20 -0.69
CA HIS A 165 -4.67 0.04 0.56
C HIS A 165 -6.09 0.55 0.33
N LYS A 166 -6.34 1.27 -0.77
CA LYS A 166 -7.68 1.65 -1.19
C LYS A 166 -8.41 0.43 -1.75
N ARG A 167 -8.95 -0.40 -0.85
CA ARG A 167 -9.67 -1.63 -1.22
C ARG A 167 -10.93 -1.35 -2.02
N GLY A 168 -11.63 -0.27 -1.68
CA GLY A 168 -12.92 0.11 -2.30
C GLY A 168 -14.12 0.00 -1.35
N TRP A 169 -13.96 -0.63 -0.18
CA TRP A 169 -15.03 -0.76 0.82
C TRP A 169 -15.21 0.48 1.72
N ARG A 170 -14.20 1.36 1.82
CA ARG A 170 -14.25 2.51 2.73
C ARG A 170 -15.15 3.60 2.16
N VAL A 171 -16.33 3.78 2.75
CA VAL A 171 -17.33 4.80 2.36
C VAL A 171 -17.36 6.01 3.30
N ALA A 172 -16.84 5.85 4.52
CA ALA A 172 -16.72 6.92 5.49
C ALA A 172 -15.44 6.75 6.33
N GLN A 173 -14.90 7.86 6.83
CA GLN A 173 -13.65 7.85 7.61
C GLN A 173 -13.74 8.76 8.82
N THR A 174 -13.05 8.35 9.89
CA THR A 174 -12.69 9.22 11.00
C THR A 174 -11.50 10.11 10.58
N GLU A 175 -11.01 10.97 11.47
CA GLU A 175 -9.97 11.95 11.15
C GLU A 175 -8.62 11.31 10.76
N ALA A 176 -8.31 10.12 11.28
CA ALA A 176 -7.06 9.43 11.02
C ALA A 176 -7.24 7.90 11.10
N PRO A 177 -7.87 7.26 10.10
CA PRO A 177 -7.95 5.81 10.05
C PRO A 177 -6.54 5.23 9.81
N ILE A 178 -6.24 4.10 10.44
CA ILE A 178 -5.06 3.32 10.09
C ILE A 178 -5.18 2.84 8.64
N ASN A 179 -4.05 2.81 7.93
CA ASN A 179 -3.97 2.27 6.57
C ASN A 179 -4.32 0.77 6.55
N GLU A 180 -5.10 0.34 5.56
CA GLU A 180 -5.59 -1.03 5.40
C GLU A 180 -4.45 -2.05 5.24
N VAL A 181 -3.40 -1.70 4.50
CA VAL A 181 -2.21 -2.56 4.32
C VAL A 181 -1.47 -2.73 5.64
N LEU A 182 -1.36 -1.68 6.44
CA LEU A 182 -0.76 -1.75 7.77
C LEU A 182 -1.62 -2.59 8.73
N ALA A 183 -2.94 -2.38 8.72
CA ALA A 183 -3.87 -3.15 9.55
C ALA A 183 -3.81 -4.65 9.25
N ALA A 184 -3.91 -5.04 7.97
CA ALA A 184 -3.76 -6.42 7.54
C ALA A 184 -2.38 -6.98 7.92
N GLY A 185 -1.32 -6.18 7.76
CA GLY A 185 0.03 -6.56 8.15
C GLY A 185 0.16 -6.89 9.64
N ILE A 186 -0.40 -6.05 10.52
CA ILE A 186 -0.39 -6.28 11.98
C ILE A 186 -1.20 -7.54 12.33
N ILE A 187 -2.38 -7.72 11.75
CA ILE A 187 -3.19 -8.94 11.95
C ILE A 187 -2.40 -10.18 11.53
N LEU A 188 -1.84 -10.18 10.32
CA LEU A 188 -1.09 -11.34 9.82
C LEU A 188 0.16 -11.62 10.66
N LYS A 189 0.81 -10.57 11.18
CA LYS A 189 1.99 -10.65 12.05
C LYS A 189 1.69 -11.21 13.43
N SER A 190 0.47 -11.00 13.95
CA SER A 190 0.02 -11.64 15.19
C SER A 190 -0.09 -13.17 15.09
N GLY A 191 -0.08 -13.71 13.86
CA GLY A 191 -0.31 -15.13 13.60
C GLY A 191 -1.79 -15.47 13.41
N TRP A 192 -2.72 -14.59 13.78
CA TRP A 192 -4.15 -14.81 13.67
C TRP A 192 -4.61 -15.02 12.22
N ARG A 193 -5.44 -16.03 11.98
CA ARG A 193 -6.03 -16.35 10.65
C ARG A 193 -7.54 -16.67 10.73
N GLY A 194 -8.22 -16.28 11.80
CA GLY A 194 -9.63 -16.61 12.03
C GLY A 194 -9.86 -17.83 12.93
N ASP A 195 -8.78 -18.35 13.52
CA ASP A 195 -8.72 -19.54 14.37
C ASP A 195 -9.08 -19.28 15.85
N SER A 196 -9.32 -18.03 16.22
CA SER A 196 -9.75 -17.62 17.56
C SER A 196 -10.58 -16.32 17.49
N PRO A 197 -11.24 -15.88 18.58
CA PRO A 197 -11.80 -14.53 18.67
C PRO A 197 -10.73 -13.46 18.46
N LEU A 198 -11.11 -12.37 17.77
CA LEU A 198 -10.30 -11.15 17.65
C LEU A 198 -11.06 -9.95 18.23
N VAL A 199 -10.37 -9.08 18.97
CA VAL A 199 -10.97 -7.93 19.64
C VAL A 199 -10.24 -6.63 19.31
N ASP A 200 -10.98 -5.58 18.96
CA ASP A 200 -10.49 -4.20 18.97
C ASP A 200 -11.39 -3.32 19.85
N PRO A 201 -10.98 -2.96 21.08
CA PRO A 201 -11.81 -2.22 22.02
C PRO A 201 -11.88 -0.71 21.73
N MET A 202 -11.12 -0.20 20.74
CA MET A 202 -11.11 1.21 20.30
C MET A 202 -11.04 1.25 18.76
N CYS A 203 -12.05 0.65 18.13
CA CYS A 203 -11.99 0.29 16.71
C CYS A 203 -12.07 1.47 15.73
N GLY A 204 -12.45 2.66 16.19
CA GLY A 204 -12.59 3.84 15.34
C GLY A 204 -13.50 3.56 14.13
N SER A 205 -12.94 3.67 12.93
CA SER A 205 -13.66 3.41 11.66
C SER A 205 -13.77 1.94 11.25
N GLY A 206 -13.30 1.01 12.09
CA GLY A 206 -13.46 -0.44 11.90
C GLY A 206 -12.40 -1.11 11.01
N THR A 207 -11.29 -0.44 10.67
CA THR A 207 -10.31 -0.99 9.72
C THR A 207 -9.75 -2.35 10.13
N PHE A 208 -9.36 -2.55 11.40
CA PHE A 208 -8.89 -3.85 11.87
C PHE A 208 -9.97 -4.92 11.80
N LEU A 209 -11.21 -4.57 12.17
CA LEU A 209 -12.34 -5.51 12.15
C LEU A 209 -12.60 -6.02 10.72
N ILE A 210 -12.61 -5.12 9.75
CA ILE A 210 -12.89 -5.43 8.35
C ILE A 210 -11.75 -6.25 7.74
N GLU A 211 -10.50 -5.82 7.90
CA GLU A 211 -9.35 -6.60 7.37
C GLU A 211 -9.26 -7.97 8.03
N ALA A 212 -9.57 -8.09 9.33
CA ALA A 212 -9.63 -9.38 10.03
C ALA A 212 -10.73 -10.27 9.45
N ALA A 213 -11.93 -9.74 9.23
CA ALA A 213 -13.02 -10.50 8.63
C ALA A 213 -12.68 -10.96 7.21
N MET A 214 -12.06 -10.09 6.40
CA MET A 214 -11.61 -10.44 5.06
C MET A 214 -10.50 -11.50 5.06
N ILE A 215 -9.59 -11.49 6.04
CA ILE A 215 -8.57 -12.52 6.22
C ILE A 215 -9.21 -13.86 6.59
N ALA A 216 -10.06 -13.88 7.62
CA ALA A 216 -10.69 -15.09 8.13
C ALA A 216 -11.60 -15.75 7.08
N ALA A 217 -12.40 -14.94 6.38
CA ALA A 217 -13.31 -15.42 5.34
C ALA A 217 -12.61 -15.74 4.01
N GLY A 218 -11.31 -15.50 3.85
CA GLY A 218 -10.59 -15.72 2.58
C GLY A 218 -10.93 -14.71 1.48
N ILE A 219 -11.60 -13.60 1.78
CA ILE A 219 -12.02 -12.61 0.77
C ILE A 219 -10.79 -11.90 0.20
N LYS A 220 -10.63 -11.91 -1.13
CA LYS A 220 -9.52 -11.24 -1.83
C LYS A 220 -9.63 -9.71 -1.66
N PRO A 221 -8.57 -9.00 -1.23
CA PRO A 221 -8.64 -7.55 -0.97
C PRO A 221 -8.95 -6.70 -2.21
N GLY A 222 -8.55 -7.15 -3.39
CA GLY A 222 -8.79 -6.46 -4.66
C GLY A 222 -10.23 -6.57 -5.20
N SER A 223 -11.08 -7.44 -4.63
CA SER A 223 -12.44 -7.69 -5.15
C SER A 223 -13.38 -6.49 -5.10
N PHE A 224 -13.08 -5.48 -4.27
CA PHE A 224 -13.88 -4.25 -4.14
C PHE A 224 -13.39 -3.12 -5.04
N ARG A 225 -12.25 -3.30 -5.72
CA ARG A 225 -11.71 -2.28 -6.62
C ARG A 225 -12.49 -2.28 -7.92
N LYS A 226 -12.67 -1.08 -8.48
CA LYS A 226 -13.37 -0.90 -9.76
C LYS A 226 -12.50 -1.31 -10.93
N ASP A 227 -11.22 -1.01 -10.83
CA ASP A 227 -10.24 -1.13 -11.89
C ASP A 227 -8.80 -1.22 -11.33
N PHE A 228 -7.91 -1.72 -12.16
CA PHE A 228 -6.46 -1.69 -11.97
C PHE A 228 -5.77 -1.06 -13.19
N ALA A 229 -4.63 -0.41 -12.98
CA ALA A 229 -3.92 0.26 -14.08
C ALA A 229 -3.43 -0.70 -15.19
N PHE A 230 -3.16 -1.97 -14.87
CA PHE A 230 -2.79 -2.96 -15.89
C PHE A 230 -3.88 -3.19 -16.94
N GLU A 231 -5.15 -2.89 -16.65
CA GLU A 231 -6.26 -3.03 -17.62
C GLU A 231 -6.13 -2.05 -18.79
N HIS A 232 -5.34 -0.99 -18.62
CA HIS A 232 -5.02 -0.03 -19.68
C HIS A 232 -3.73 -0.40 -20.43
N TRP A 233 -3.05 -1.48 -20.10
CA TRP A 233 -1.80 -1.84 -20.77
C TRP A 233 -2.05 -2.51 -22.12
N ARG A 234 -1.05 -2.48 -23.00
CA ARG A 234 -1.17 -3.08 -24.34
C ARG A 234 -1.23 -4.60 -24.30
N ASP A 235 -0.58 -5.20 -23.31
CA ASP A 235 -0.53 -6.63 -23.06
C ASP A 235 -1.59 -7.08 -22.04
N TYR A 236 -2.66 -6.30 -21.83
CA TYR A 236 -3.79 -6.72 -21.01
C TYR A 236 -4.55 -7.87 -21.67
N ASP A 237 -4.73 -8.96 -20.93
CA ASP A 237 -5.50 -10.13 -21.32
C ASP A 237 -6.74 -10.25 -20.42
N ALA A 238 -7.89 -9.83 -20.95
CA ALA A 238 -9.15 -9.82 -20.23
C ALA A 238 -9.64 -11.24 -19.88
N GLU A 239 -9.44 -12.22 -20.78
CA GLU A 239 -9.86 -13.61 -20.52
C GLU A 239 -9.01 -14.24 -19.41
N LEU A 240 -7.71 -13.97 -19.41
CA LEU A 240 -6.82 -14.39 -18.34
C LEU A 240 -7.17 -13.73 -17.01
N PHE A 241 -7.48 -12.43 -17.04
CA PHE A 241 -7.89 -11.71 -15.83
C PHE A 241 -9.19 -12.26 -15.25
N GLU A 242 -10.20 -12.53 -16.09
CA GLU A 242 -11.44 -13.16 -15.66
C GLU A 242 -11.20 -14.54 -15.05
N LYS A 243 -10.30 -15.36 -15.64
CA LYS A 243 -9.90 -16.65 -15.06
C LYS A 243 -9.27 -16.48 -13.68
N VAL A 244 -8.31 -15.55 -13.52
CA VAL A 244 -7.66 -15.26 -12.22
C VAL A 244 -8.67 -14.76 -11.18
N MET A 245 -9.63 -13.94 -11.59
CA MET A 245 -10.71 -13.49 -10.71
C MET A 245 -11.60 -14.65 -10.26
N ALA A 246 -11.90 -15.58 -11.18
CA ALA A 246 -12.73 -16.76 -10.95
C ALA A 246 -12.01 -17.91 -10.21
N GLU A 247 -10.67 -17.89 -10.12
CA GLU A 247 -9.93 -18.81 -9.26
C GLU A 247 -10.53 -18.79 -7.85
N ASP A 248 -10.66 -19.99 -7.26
CA ASP A 248 -11.29 -20.16 -5.96
C ASP A 248 -10.75 -19.11 -4.98
N SER A 249 -11.68 -18.35 -4.40
CA SER A 249 -11.34 -17.34 -3.41
C SER A 249 -10.86 -17.96 -2.11
N GLY A 250 -11.04 -19.28 -1.96
CA GLY A 250 -10.72 -19.99 -0.73
C GLY A 250 -11.60 -19.45 0.39
N LEU A 251 -12.87 -19.17 0.09
CA LEU A 251 -13.87 -18.76 1.08
C LEU A 251 -13.91 -19.80 2.19
N ARG A 252 -13.87 -19.34 3.43
CA ARG A 252 -13.79 -20.21 4.60
C ARG A 252 -14.94 -19.92 5.52
N GLU A 253 -15.41 -20.95 6.19
CA GLU A 253 -16.21 -20.77 7.38
C GLU A 253 -15.39 -20.00 8.41
N VAL A 254 -16.03 -19.02 9.05
CA VAL A 254 -15.42 -18.19 10.08
C VAL A 254 -15.99 -18.65 11.43
N PRO A 255 -15.28 -19.54 12.16
CA PRO A 255 -15.82 -20.18 13.36
C PRO A 255 -15.94 -19.23 14.56
N PHE A 256 -15.13 -18.16 14.59
CA PHE A 256 -15.12 -17.18 15.67
C PHE A 256 -15.52 -15.80 15.17
N LYS A 257 -16.37 -15.11 15.95
CA LYS A 257 -16.71 -13.71 15.67
C LYS A 257 -15.53 -12.78 15.99
N ILE A 258 -15.55 -11.64 15.32
CA ILE A 258 -14.66 -10.50 15.57
C ILE A 258 -15.43 -9.47 16.37
N TYR A 259 -14.84 -8.90 17.41
CA TYR A 259 -15.52 -8.00 18.33
C TYR A 259 -14.89 -6.60 18.28
N GLY A 260 -15.72 -5.60 18.04
CA GLY A 260 -15.30 -4.21 17.97
C GLY A 260 -16.08 -3.33 18.92
N SER A 261 -15.40 -2.40 19.57
CA SER A 261 -16.09 -1.30 20.24
C SER A 261 -15.37 0.02 20.11
N ASP A 262 -16.12 1.11 20.24
CA ASP A 262 -15.55 2.44 20.44
C ASP A 262 -16.43 3.24 21.41
N ILE A 263 -15.84 4.19 22.12
CA ILE A 263 -16.56 5.12 23.00
C ILE A 263 -17.40 6.11 22.19
N SER A 264 -16.98 6.43 20.97
CA SER A 264 -17.62 7.43 20.11
C SER A 264 -18.76 6.80 19.29
N PRO A 265 -20.02 7.19 19.52
CA PRO A 265 -21.14 6.74 18.69
C PRO A 265 -20.94 7.08 17.20
N LYS A 266 -20.28 8.21 16.92
CA LYS A 266 -19.96 8.65 15.56
C LYS A 266 -18.95 7.70 14.89
N ALA A 267 -17.92 7.26 15.62
CA ALA A 267 -16.95 6.31 15.08
C ALA A 267 -17.59 4.95 14.80
N VAL A 268 -18.41 4.45 15.73
CA VAL A 268 -19.16 3.19 15.56
C VAL A 268 -20.09 3.26 14.34
N ALA A 269 -20.84 4.34 14.16
CA ALA A 269 -21.72 4.51 12.98
C ALA A 269 -20.92 4.55 11.66
N ILE A 270 -19.70 5.09 11.67
CA ILE A 270 -18.79 5.05 10.51
C ILE A 270 -18.31 3.62 10.26
N ALA A 271 -17.91 2.90 11.31
CA ALA A 271 -17.47 1.51 11.22
C ALA A 271 -18.58 0.61 10.66
N GLU A 272 -19.81 0.75 11.16
CA GLU A 272 -20.98 -0.01 10.68
C GLU A 272 -21.21 0.18 9.18
N ARG A 273 -21.16 1.43 8.68
CA ARG A 273 -21.29 1.72 7.24
C ARG A 273 -20.18 1.07 6.41
N ASN A 274 -18.94 1.08 6.90
CA ASN A 274 -17.81 0.46 6.22
C ASN A 274 -17.90 -1.08 6.24
N ILE A 275 -18.32 -1.66 7.36
CA ILE A 275 -18.53 -3.11 7.53
C ILE A 275 -19.61 -3.61 6.56
N LEU A 276 -20.74 -2.90 6.46
CA LEU A 276 -21.80 -3.20 5.50
C LEU A 276 -21.31 -3.06 4.06
N SER A 277 -20.52 -2.03 3.75
CA SER A 277 -19.95 -1.85 2.41
C SER A 277 -18.94 -2.92 2.03
N ALA A 278 -18.23 -3.50 3.02
CA ALA A 278 -17.33 -4.63 2.84
C ALA A 278 -18.06 -5.98 2.78
N GLY A 279 -19.35 -6.04 3.15
CA GLY A 279 -20.14 -7.28 3.15
C GLY A 279 -19.67 -8.31 4.17
N VAL A 280 -19.17 -7.85 5.32
CA VAL A 280 -18.58 -8.69 6.38
C VAL A 280 -19.29 -8.52 7.73
N ASP A 281 -20.49 -7.93 7.72
CA ASP A 281 -21.30 -7.64 8.91
C ASP A 281 -21.64 -8.90 9.70
N GLU A 282 -21.87 -10.02 9.01
CA GLU A 282 -22.15 -11.29 9.67
C GLU A 282 -21.00 -11.75 10.59
N TYR A 283 -19.75 -11.38 10.33
CA TYR A 283 -18.59 -11.82 11.11
C TYR A 283 -18.29 -10.94 12.33
N ILE A 284 -18.88 -9.74 12.41
CA ILE A 284 -18.45 -8.69 13.33
C ILE A 284 -19.54 -8.35 14.35
N ASN A 285 -19.21 -8.42 15.64
CA ASN A 285 -20.01 -7.87 16.72
C ASN A 285 -19.50 -6.47 17.08
N LEU A 286 -20.19 -5.43 16.59
CA LEU A 286 -19.84 -4.03 16.83
C LEU A 286 -20.73 -3.43 17.93
N ARG A 287 -20.12 -2.71 18.89
CA ARG A 287 -20.87 -2.04 19.98
C ARG A 287 -20.35 -0.64 20.29
N ILE A 288 -21.24 0.25 20.69
CA ILE A 288 -20.86 1.49 21.38
C ILE A 288 -20.54 1.12 22.82
N LYS A 289 -19.25 1.08 23.16
CA LYS A 289 -18.80 0.63 24.49
C LYS A 289 -17.41 1.21 24.79
N PRO A 290 -17.27 2.03 25.86
CA PRO A 290 -15.97 2.45 26.36
C PRO A 290 -15.10 1.27 26.82
N LEU A 291 -13.78 1.40 26.71
CA LEU A 291 -12.80 0.42 27.20
C LEU A 291 -13.07 0.00 28.67
N GLN A 292 -13.43 0.96 29.51
CA GLN A 292 -13.66 0.78 30.95
C GLN A 292 -14.79 -0.22 31.24
N LEU A 293 -15.77 -0.34 30.34
CA LEU A 293 -16.94 -1.21 30.53
C LEU A 293 -16.70 -2.65 30.04
N TRP A 294 -15.51 -2.99 29.55
CA TRP A 294 -15.15 -4.38 29.29
C TRP A 294 -14.95 -5.11 30.62
N GLU A 295 -15.89 -5.97 30.99
CA GLU A 295 -15.87 -6.74 32.25
C GLU A 295 -15.45 -8.19 32.01
N GLU A 296 -15.82 -8.76 30.86
CA GLU A 296 -15.51 -10.13 30.47
C GLU A 296 -14.94 -10.16 29.04
N ALA A 297 -14.04 -11.11 28.77
CA ALA A 297 -13.61 -11.42 27.42
C ALA A 297 -14.75 -12.09 26.63
N PRO A 298 -14.85 -11.82 25.32
CA PRO A 298 -15.90 -12.42 24.50
C PRO A 298 -15.72 -13.95 24.36
N ALA A 299 -16.70 -14.60 23.72
CA ALA A 299 -16.69 -16.04 23.47
C ALA A 299 -16.46 -16.89 24.75
N GLY A 300 -17.03 -16.46 25.88
CA GLY A 300 -16.92 -17.17 27.15
C GLY A 300 -15.51 -17.17 27.74
N GLY A 301 -14.66 -16.20 27.39
CA GLY A 301 -13.28 -16.12 27.86
C GLY A 301 -12.30 -17.03 27.12
N ALA A 302 -12.68 -17.55 25.95
CA ALA A 302 -11.76 -18.30 25.09
C ALA A 302 -10.53 -17.45 24.74
N PRO A 303 -9.31 -18.03 24.76
CA PRO A 303 -8.10 -17.34 24.33
C PRO A 303 -8.24 -16.74 22.93
N GLY A 304 -7.61 -15.60 22.69
CA GLY A 304 -7.72 -14.92 21.41
C GLY A 304 -6.67 -13.84 21.18
N VAL A 305 -6.95 -12.97 20.22
CA VAL A 305 -6.04 -11.87 19.87
C VAL A 305 -6.76 -10.54 20.07
N LEU A 306 -6.10 -9.62 20.76
CA LEU A 306 -6.56 -8.23 20.87
C LEU A 306 -5.64 -7.37 20.02
N ILE A 307 -6.19 -6.59 19.10
CA ILE A 307 -5.40 -5.66 18.27
C ILE A 307 -6.07 -4.31 18.34
N THR A 308 -5.29 -3.27 18.67
CA THR A 308 -5.87 -1.93 18.78
C THR A 308 -4.88 -0.83 18.43
N ASN A 309 -5.44 0.28 17.94
CA ASN A 309 -4.77 1.54 17.68
C ASN A 309 -5.41 2.60 18.60
N PRO A 310 -4.96 2.72 19.87
CA PRO A 310 -5.48 3.72 20.78
C PRO A 310 -5.13 5.14 20.28
N PRO A 311 -5.80 6.20 20.77
CA PRO A 311 -5.36 7.56 20.49
C PRO A 311 -3.90 7.81 20.96
N TYR A 312 -3.24 8.81 20.37
CA TYR A 312 -1.83 9.14 20.61
C TYR A 312 -1.59 10.55 21.18
N GLY A 313 -2.65 11.31 21.48
CA GLY A 313 -2.54 12.66 22.07
C GLY A 313 -2.17 13.80 21.10
N GLU A 314 -1.68 13.53 19.89
CA GLU A 314 -1.30 14.60 18.95
C GLU A 314 -2.48 15.35 18.31
N ARG A 315 -3.66 14.71 18.20
CA ARG A 315 -4.84 15.25 17.48
C ARG A 315 -6.15 15.12 18.24
N ILE A 316 -6.23 14.18 19.18
CA ILE A 316 -7.41 13.94 20.01
C ILE A 316 -6.98 14.20 21.46
N ASN A 317 -7.50 15.28 22.05
CA ASN A 317 -7.30 15.59 23.47
C ASN A 317 -8.22 14.70 24.32
N VAL A 318 -7.77 13.48 24.61
CA VAL A 318 -8.30 12.77 25.77
C VAL A 318 -7.68 13.43 27.00
N GLN A 319 -8.52 13.87 27.94
CA GLN A 319 -8.08 14.63 29.11
C GLN A 319 -7.07 13.87 30.00
N ASP A 320 -6.93 12.55 29.82
CA ASP A 320 -5.88 11.75 30.45
C ASP A 320 -5.46 10.56 29.58
N MET A 321 -4.54 10.80 28.64
CA MET A 321 -3.96 9.78 27.76
C MET A 321 -3.20 8.71 28.55
N GLU A 322 -2.47 9.08 29.60
CA GLU A 322 -1.70 8.15 30.41
C GLU A 322 -2.63 7.18 31.15
N GLN A 323 -3.71 7.69 31.75
CA GLN A 323 -4.71 6.86 32.42
C GLN A 323 -5.44 5.91 31.48
N LEU A 324 -5.65 6.29 30.22
CA LEU A 324 -6.19 5.38 29.21
C LEU A 324 -5.27 4.16 29.00
N TYR A 325 -3.97 4.36 28.87
CA TYR A 325 -3.02 3.26 28.68
C TYR A 325 -2.82 2.42 29.96
N LYS A 326 -2.86 3.04 31.15
CA LYS A 326 -2.94 2.30 32.44
C LYS A 326 -4.20 1.43 32.52
N THR A 327 -5.31 1.95 32.00
CA THR A 327 -6.59 1.20 31.93
C THR A 327 -6.48 0.02 30.98
N LEU A 328 -5.81 0.17 29.82
CA LEU A 328 -5.52 -0.96 28.92
C LEU A 328 -4.77 -2.07 29.65
N GLY A 329 -3.67 -1.73 30.34
CA GLY A 329 -2.91 -2.72 31.12
C GLY A 329 -3.74 -3.43 32.19
N THR A 330 -4.62 -2.69 32.86
CA THR A 330 -5.56 -3.25 33.85
C THR A 330 -6.55 -4.21 33.21
N LYS A 331 -7.14 -3.84 32.05
CA LYS A 331 -8.09 -4.69 31.33
C LYS A 331 -7.42 -5.93 30.74
N PHE A 332 -6.20 -5.82 30.25
CA PHE A 332 -5.41 -6.97 29.81
C PHE A 332 -5.31 -8.01 30.93
N LYS A 333 -4.83 -7.62 32.12
CA LYS A 333 -4.66 -8.56 33.26
C LYS A 333 -5.96 -9.13 33.81
N ARG A 334 -7.07 -8.38 33.80
CA ARG A 334 -8.31 -8.76 34.49
C ARG A 334 -9.37 -9.39 33.60
N VAL A 335 -9.34 -9.07 32.31
CA VAL A 335 -10.43 -9.40 31.38
C VAL A 335 -9.93 -10.29 30.25
N PHE A 336 -8.77 -9.96 29.67
CA PHE A 336 -8.24 -10.64 28.48
C PHE A 336 -7.14 -11.66 28.84
N LEU A 337 -7.33 -12.42 29.92
CA LEU A 337 -6.44 -13.53 30.25
C LEU A 337 -6.41 -14.54 29.09
N GLY A 338 -5.22 -15.05 28.74
CA GLY A 338 -5.01 -15.93 27.60
C GLY A 338 -4.92 -15.23 26.25
N TYR A 339 -5.08 -13.90 26.18
CA TYR A 339 -4.97 -13.17 24.91
C TYR A 339 -3.54 -12.75 24.58
N HIS A 340 -3.27 -12.64 23.28
CA HIS A 340 -2.14 -11.90 22.74
C HIS A 340 -2.60 -10.50 22.35
N ALA A 341 -2.17 -9.48 23.09
CA ALA A 341 -2.55 -8.10 22.86
C ALA A 341 -1.49 -7.34 22.06
N TRP A 342 -1.87 -6.83 20.89
CA TRP A 342 -1.06 -6.05 19.98
C TRP A 342 -1.51 -4.58 19.99
N VAL A 343 -0.61 -3.69 20.40
CA VAL A 343 -0.89 -2.25 20.52
C VAL A 343 0.11 -1.46 19.68
N ILE A 344 -0.39 -0.64 18.76
CA ILE A 344 0.44 0.29 17.96
C ILE A 344 0.29 1.71 18.48
N SER A 345 1.41 2.42 18.71
CA SER A 345 1.41 3.83 19.09
C SER A 345 2.64 4.60 18.66
N SER A 346 2.50 5.90 18.36
CA SER A 346 3.64 6.81 18.15
C SER A 346 4.28 7.29 19.45
N ASN A 347 3.62 7.10 20.60
CA ASN A 347 4.10 7.58 21.89
C ASN A 347 4.59 6.40 22.77
N ILE A 348 5.90 6.36 22.98
CA ILE A 348 6.59 5.32 23.76
C ILE A 348 6.26 5.41 25.25
N ASP A 349 6.04 6.61 25.79
CA ASP A 349 5.70 6.81 27.21
C ASP A 349 4.33 6.23 27.52
N TYR A 350 3.35 6.43 26.63
CA TYR A 350 2.03 5.84 26.75
C TYR A 350 2.07 4.31 26.66
N LEU A 351 2.85 3.76 25.72
CA LEU A 351 3.06 2.30 25.67
C LEU A 351 3.70 1.75 26.95
N THR A 352 4.56 2.54 27.60
CA THR A 352 5.19 2.17 28.87
C THR A 352 4.20 2.24 30.03
N ALA A 353 3.25 3.18 30.00
CA ALA A 353 2.18 3.32 30.99
C ALA A 353 1.20 2.12 31.03
N ILE A 354 1.22 1.23 30.03
CA ILE A 354 0.49 -0.06 30.08
C ILE A 354 0.96 -0.90 31.28
N GLY A 355 2.20 -0.75 31.75
CA GLY A 355 2.69 -1.43 32.96
C GLY A 355 2.82 -2.95 32.82
N LEU A 356 2.98 -3.42 31.58
CA LEU A 356 3.28 -4.80 31.21
C LEU A 356 4.59 -4.84 30.44
N THR A 357 5.35 -5.92 30.61
CA THR A 357 6.53 -6.18 29.78
C THR A 357 6.06 -6.74 28.44
N PRO A 358 6.37 -6.09 27.31
CA PRO A 358 6.03 -6.62 26.00
C PRO A 358 6.90 -7.84 25.66
N SER A 359 6.34 -8.80 24.94
CA SER A 359 7.06 -9.95 24.34
C SER A 359 7.73 -9.57 23.03
N VAL A 360 7.17 -8.60 22.29
CA VAL A 360 7.71 -8.12 21.02
C VAL A 360 7.63 -6.60 21.00
N LYS A 361 8.67 -5.94 20.47
CA LYS A 361 8.69 -4.52 20.14
C LYS A 361 9.20 -4.34 18.72
N GLU A 362 8.45 -3.65 17.88
CA GLU A 362 8.82 -3.43 16.50
C GLU A 362 8.49 -2.03 16.01
N ALA A 363 9.47 -1.42 15.33
CA ALA A 363 9.28 -0.12 14.70
C ALA A 363 8.41 -0.25 13.44
N MET A 364 7.30 0.48 13.42
CA MET A 364 6.34 0.58 12.33
C MET A 364 6.24 2.02 11.83
N GLN A 365 5.64 2.22 10.65
CA GLN A 365 5.27 3.56 10.18
C GLN A 365 3.78 3.60 9.88
N ASN A 366 3.07 4.51 10.54
CA ASN A 366 1.65 4.76 10.30
C ASN A 366 1.49 6.14 9.63
N GLY A 367 1.39 6.14 8.31
CA GLY A 367 1.47 7.37 7.52
C GLY A 367 2.85 8.01 7.65
N GLY A 368 2.90 9.26 8.09
CA GLY A 368 4.15 10.00 8.34
C GLY A 368 4.72 9.85 9.75
N LEU A 369 4.04 9.12 10.64
CA LEU A 369 4.45 8.97 12.04
C LEU A 369 5.27 7.69 12.23
N ASP A 370 6.38 7.80 12.93
CA ASP A 370 7.11 6.64 13.46
C ASP A 370 6.34 6.10 14.66
N CYS A 371 5.99 4.82 14.61
CA CYS A 371 5.24 4.13 15.64
C CYS A 371 6.01 2.90 16.13
N GLU A 372 5.65 2.43 17.31
CA GLU A 372 6.06 1.14 17.83
C GLU A 372 4.83 0.24 17.98
N LEU A 373 4.95 -0.98 17.49
CA LEU A 373 4.00 -2.07 17.71
C LEU A 373 4.54 -2.94 18.85
N ARG A 374 3.74 -3.15 19.89
CA ARG A 374 4.07 -4.04 21.00
C ARG A 374 3.10 -5.19 21.11
N GLU A 375 3.63 -6.39 21.33
CA GLU A 375 2.84 -7.55 21.76
C GLU A 375 2.96 -7.72 23.28
N TYR A 376 1.85 -8.07 23.92
CA TYR A 376 1.78 -8.51 25.31
C TYR A 376 1.08 -9.87 25.35
N VAL A 377 1.81 -10.90 25.76
CA VAL A 377 1.21 -12.21 26.07
C VAL A 377 0.61 -12.15 27.47
N ILE A 378 -0.70 -12.35 27.57
CA ILE A 378 -1.43 -12.20 28.83
C ILE A 378 -1.72 -13.59 29.41
N PHE A 379 -1.21 -13.86 30.61
CA PHE A 379 -1.32 -15.13 31.29
C PHE A 379 -1.57 -14.94 32.80
N GLU A 380 -2.03 -16.01 33.46
CA GLU A 380 -2.23 -16.03 34.90
C GLU A 380 -0.91 -16.31 35.65
N GLY A 381 -0.78 -15.76 36.86
CA GLY A 381 0.40 -16.01 37.72
C GLY A 381 1.64 -15.18 37.35
N THR A 382 2.82 -15.65 37.78
CA THR A 382 4.08 -14.94 37.52
C THR A 382 4.72 -15.39 36.22
N LYS A 383 5.60 -14.55 35.65
CA LYS A 383 6.40 -14.90 34.47
C LYS A 383 7.21 -16.20 34.67
N SER A 384 7.64 -16.47 35.90
CA SER A 384 8.38 -17.68 36.26
C SER A 384 7.49 -18.93 36.15
N ASP A 385 6.28 -18.85 36.69
CA ASP A 385 5.32 -19.95 36.66
C ASP A 385 4.88 -20.26 35.22
N PHE A 386 4.58 -19.22 34.43
CA PHE A 386 4.24 -19.38 33.00
C PHE A 386 5.33 -20.11 32.21
N ARG A 387 6.61 -19.77 32.44
CA ARG A 387 7.74 -20.46 31.80
C ARG A 387 7.87 -21.91 32.25
N ARG A 388 7.64 -22.18 33.55
CA ARG A 388 7.69 -23.53 34.11
C ARG A 388 6.60 -24.43 33.51
N GLU A 389 5.44 -23.86 33.17
CA GLU A 389 4.31 -24.55 32.54
C GLU A 389 4.46 -24.69 31.01
N GLY A 390 5.62 -24.32 30.45
CA GLY A 390 5.92 -24.46 29.02
C GLY A 390 5.51 -23.24 28.19
N GLY A 391 5.07 -22.16 28.81
CA GLY A 391 4.76 -20.89 28.15
C GLY A 391 5.99 -20.26 27.49
N VAL A 392 5.90 -20.02 26.18
CA VAL A 392 6.98 -19.40 25.41
C VAL A 392 6.72 -17.90 25.31
N LEU A 393 7.54 -17.11 26.00
CA LEU A 393 7.67 -15.69 25.71
C LEU A 393 8.82 -15.55 24.72
N LYS A 394 8.58 -14.96 23.55
CA LYS A 394 9.69 -14.44 22.75
C LYS A 394 10.46 -13.48 23.65
N GLU A 395 11.67 -13.87 24.06
CA GLU A 395 12.58 -12.93 24.71
C GLU A 395 13.03 -11.92 23.65
N GLU A 396 13.25 -10.67 24.08
CA GLU A 396 13.75 -9.63 23.19
C GLU A 396 14.98 -10.13 22.44
N THR A 397 14.98 -9.79 21.15
CA THR A 397 15.90 -10.19 20.09
C THR A 397 15.86 -11.68 19.72
N PRO A 398 15.20 -12.05 18.58
CA PRO A 398 16.02 -12.79 17.63
C PRO A 398 17.22 -11.89 17.43
N ASP A 399 18.40 -12.37 17.82
CA ASP A 399 19.67 -11.85 17.37
C ASP A 399 19.42 -11.37 15.95
N ARG A 400 19.38 -10.05 15.75
CA ARG A 400 19.49 -9.51 14.40
C ARG A 400 20.90 -9.94 14.06
N LYS A 401 21.06 -11.20 13.62
CA LYS A 401 21.89 -11.48 12.48
C LYS A 401 21.39 -10.44 11.51
N GLU A 402 22.08 -9.31 11.47
CA GLU A 402 22.04 -8.41 10.35
C GLU A 402 22.10 -9.39 9.20
N ARG A 403 20.94 -9.62 8.55
CA ARG A 403 20.92 -10.33 7.29
C ARG A 403 21.86 -9.46 6.50
N ARG A 404 23.12 -9.90 6.37
CA ARG A 404 24.16 -9.18 5.67
C ARG A 404 23.49 -8.86 4.36
N GLN A 405 23.20 -7.58 4.14
CA GLN A 405 22.57 -7.21 2.89
C GLN A 405 23.48 -7.80 1.83
N PRO A 406 22.94 -8.61 0.90
CA PRO A 406 23.77 -9.20 -0.13
C PRO A 406 24.61 -8.07 -0.72
N ALA A 407 25.93 -8.28 -0.77
CA ALA A 407 26.86 -7.24 -1.16
C ALA A 407 26.33 -6.58 -2.43
N ARG A 408 26.27 -5.24 -2.45
CA ARG A 408 25.77 -4.49 -3.61
C ARG A 408 26.49 -5.04 -4.84
N LYS A 409 25.75 -5.67 -5.76
CA LYS A 409 26.28 -6.17 -7.04
C LYS A 409 27.17 -5.07 -7.64
N SER A 410 28.29 -5.41 -8.28
CA SER A 410 29.07 -4.40 -9.01
C SER A 410 28.22 -3.77 -10.11
N ASP A 411 28.57 -2.56 -10.55
CA ASP A 411 27.82 -1.89 -11.63
C ASP A 411 27.81 -2.70 -12.93
N SER A 412 28.89 -3.46 -13.18
CA SER A 412 28.98 -4.38 -14.32
C SER A 412 27.98 -5.53 -14.19
N GLU A 413 27.92 -6.19 -13.03
CA GLU A 413 26.99 -7.29 -12.77
C GLU A 413 25.54 -6.82 -12.81
N TRP A 414 25.24 -5.65 -12.24
CA TRP A 414 23.89 -5.09 -12.25
C TRP A 414 23.43 -4.73 -13.67
N ARG A 415 24.31 -4.15 -14.49
CA ARG A 415 24.02 -3.90 -15.91
C ARG A 415 23.86 -5.19 -16.71
N ARG A 416 24.67 -6.20 -16.44
CA ARG A 416 24.55 -7.52 -17.10
C ARG A 416 23.20 -8.16 -16.79
N ASP A 417 22.82 -8.21 -15.52
CA ASP A 417 21.52 -8.71 -15.04
C ASP A 417 20.35 -7.96 -15.72
N ALA A 418 20.42 -6.63 -15.75
CA ALA A 418 19.42 -5.81 -16.45
C ALA A 418 19.31 -6.17 -17.95
N ARG A 419 20.43 -6.43 -18.62
CA ARG A 419 20.45 -6.81 -20.04
C ARG A 419 19.91 -8.21 -20.29
N GLU A 420 20.31 -9.18 -19.47
CA GLU A 420 19.83 -10.56 -19.55
C GLU A 420 18.31 -10.62 -19.40
N LYS A 421 17.74 -9.75 -18.55
CA LYS A 421 16.30 -9.60 -18.37
C LYS A 421 15.62 -8.63 -19.36
N GLY A 422 16.33 -8.15 -20.38
CA GLY A 422 15.78 -7.28 -21.43
C GLY A 422 15.46 -5.84 -21.01
N MET A 423 15.88 -5.41 -19.82
CA MET A 423 15.64 -4.07 -19.26
C MET A 423 16.85 -3.14 -19.38
N GLY A 424 17.99 -3.62 -19.88
CA GLY A 424 19.24 -2.85 -19.87
C GLY A 424 19.29 -1.73 -20.91
N GLY A 425 19.82 -0.57 -20.51
CA GLY A 425 20.18 0.53 -21.43
C GLY A 425 21.20 0.14 -22.49
N LYS A 426 21.11 0.79 -23.66
CA LYS A 426 21.87 0.41 -24.88
C LYS A 426 23.37 0.68 -24.81
N ASP A 427 23.90 1.40 -23.82
CA ASP A 427 25.34 1.67 -23.73
C ASP A 427 26.04 0.98 -22.55
N ALA A 428 26.70 -0.13 -22.90
CA ALA A 428 28.11 -0.47 -22.59
C ALA A 428 28.40 -1.94 -22.98
N GLY A 429 28.38 -2.28 -24.27
CA GLY A 429 28.82 -3.59 -24.78
C GLY A 429 27.81 -4.27 -25.70
N ALA A 430 28.14 -4.31 -26.99
CA ALA A 430 27.30 -4.72 -28.11
C ALA A 430 26.67 -6.13 -27.99
N ALA A 431 25.36 -6.21 -28.25
CA ALA A 431 24.72 -7.40 -28.81
C ALA A 431 23.90 -6.96 -30.03
N ARG A 432 24.27 -7.48 -31.21
CA ARG A 432 23.71 -7.14 -32.52
C ARG A 432 22.21 -7.49 -32.59
N ARG A 433 21.33 -6.48 -32.51
CA ARG A 433 19.98 -6.56 -33.07
C ARG A 433 20.04 -6.25 -34.57
N LYS A 434 19.37 -7.06 -35.40
CA LYS A 434 19.31 -6.86 -36.86
C LYS A 434 18.69 -5.49 -37.16
N PRO A 435 19.23 -4.71 -38.13
CA PRO A 435 18.79 -3.35 -38.37
C PRO A 435 17.37 -3.30 -38.96
N ASN A 436 16.49 -2.52 -38.33
CA ASN A 436 15.20 -2.13 -38.88
C ASN A 436 15.38 -0.80 -39.62
N LYS A 437 14.96 -0.73 -40.89
CA LYS A 437 15.18 0.44 -41.77
C LYS A 437 14.49 1.74 -41.29
N LEU A 438 13.56 1.65 -40.34
CA LEU A 438 12.96 2.82 -39.68
C LEU A 438 13.81 3.39 -38.52
N GLU A 439 14.60 2.56 -37.81
CA GLU A 439 15.45 3.03 -36.71
C GLU A 439 16.68 3.80 -37.21
N ASP A 440 17.26 3.43 -38.36
CA ASP A 440 18.43 4.12 -38.91
C ASP A 440 18.11 5.54 -39.40
N ARG A 441 16.86 5.83 -39.76
CA ARG A 441 16.43 7.17 -40.21
C ARG A 441 16.28 8.17 -39.06
N TYR A 442 16.10 7.68 -37.84
CA TYR A 442 15.93 8.46 -36.61
C TYR A 442 17.01 8.16 -35.57
N ARG A 443 18.18 7.68 -36.01
CA ARG A 443 19.34 7.51 -35.14
C ARG A 443 19.83 8.90 -34.72
N PRO A 444 19.90 9.22 -33.42
CA PRO A 444 20.44 10.49 -32.98
C PRO A 444 21.86 10.64 -33.53
N GLN A 445 22.10 11.65 -34.37
CA GLN A 445 23.46 11.97 -34.77
C GLN A 445 24.23 12.40 -33.52
N LYS A 446 25.34 11.69 -33.22
CA LYS A 446 26.31 12.16 -32.23
C LYS A 446 26.87 13.49 -32.72
N GLY A 447 26.43 14.57 -32.10
CA GLY A 447 26.87 15.94 -32.38
C GLY A 447 25.70 16.81 -32.84
N GLY A 448 25.15 17.61 -31.91
CA GLY A 448 24.11 18.57 -32.26
C GLY A 448 23.58 19.41 -31.10
N TYR A 449 23.63 18.91 -29.86
CA TYR A 449 23.38 19.76 -28.68
C TYR A 449 24.68 20.43 -28.24
N ALA A 450 25.10 21.44 -29.01
CA ALA A 450 26.00 22.45 -28.47
C ALA A 450 25.34 23.04 -27.22
N ARG A 451 26.01 22.87 -26.08
CA ARG A 451 25.73 23.58 -24.82
C ARG A 451 25.61 25.08 -25.12
N SER A 452 24.41 25.65 -25.16
CA SER A 452 24.31 27.07 -24.87
C SER A 452 24.27 27.21 -23.36
N GLU A 453 25.33 27.77 -22.78
CA GLU A 453 25.33 28.23 -21.38
C GLU A 453 24.09 29.07 -21.08
N GLU A 454 23.59 29.76 -22.10
CA GLU A 454 22.36 30.53 -22.09
C GLU A 454 21.11 29.71 -21.71
N ARG A 455 20.91 28.48 -22.22
CA ARG A 455 19.77 27.63 -21.81
C ARG A 455 19.90 27.14 -20.37
N ARG A 456 21.12 26.78 -19.95
CA ARG A 456 21.41 26.39 -18.56
C ARG A 456 21.19 27.56 -17.60
N ARG A 457 21.58 28.77 -18.00
CA ARG A 457 21.41 30.00 -17.24
C ARG A 457 19.94 30.40 -17.14
N LYS A 458 19.20 30.37 -18.26
CA LYS A 458 17.76 30.68 -18.31
C LYS A 458 16.93 29.73 -17.45
N PHE A 459 17.27 28.44 -17.48
CA PHE A 459 16.64 27.43 -16.62
C PHE A 459 16.96 27.65 -15.14
N LYS A 460 18.22 27.97 -14.78
CA LYS A 460 18.59 28.32 -13.40
C LYS A 460 17.92 29.59 -12.91
N GLU A 461 17.79 30.61 -13.75
CA GLU A 461 17.12 31.88 -13.45
C GLU A 461 15.60 31.68 -13.25
N GLU A 462 14.94 30.89 -14.11
CA GLU A 462 13.52 30.52 -13.93
C GLU A 462 13.28 29.70 -12.66
N THR A 463 14.21 28.82 -12.31
CA THR A 463 14.15 27.99 -11.08
C THR A 463 14.34 28.84 -9.82
N ALA A 464 15.26 29.80 -9.85
CA ALA A 464 15.49 30.72 -8.73
C ALA A 464 14.28 31.64 -8.49
N ALA A 465 13.69 32.17 -9.57
CA ALA A 465 12.50 33.02 -9.49
C ALA A 465 11.27 32.28 -8.94
N GLN A 466 11.08 31.00 -9.28
CA GLN A 466 9.99 30.19 -8.74
C GLN A 466 10.20 29.81 -7.27
N SER A 467 11.45 29.53 -6.87
CA SER A 467 11.81 29.31 -5.46
C SER A 467 11.61 30.56 -4.60
N GLU A 468 11.94 31.74 -5.12
CA GLU A 468 11.68 33.02 -4.43
C GLU A 468 10.19 33.33 -4.35
N ALA A 469 9.41 33.07 -5.40
CA ALA A 469 7.97 33.22 -5.39
C ALA A 469 7.30 32.30 -4.35
N GLU A 470 7.78 31.05 -4.20
CA GLU A 470 7.32 30.14 -3.14
C GLU A 470 7.74 30.61 -1.74
N GLN A 471 8.95 31.15 -1.56
CA GLN A 471 9.37 31.73 -0.28
C GLN A 471 8.51 32.96 0.09
N LEU A 472 8.14 33.80 -0.88
CA LEU A 472 7.25 34.94 -0.69
C LEU A 472 5.81 34.50 -0.35
N LEU A 473 5.29 33.48 -1.03
CA LEU A 473 3.98 32.88 -0.73
C LEU A 473 3.96 32.18 0.65
N SER A 474 5.10 31.62 1.09
CA SER A 474 5.23 31.03 2.43
C SER A 474 5.27 32.09 3.55
N ARG A 475 5.81 33.28 3.26
CA ARG A 475 5.86 34.43 4.17
C ARG A 475 4.55 35.23 4.24
N HIS A 476 3.60 34.99 3.35
CA HIS A 476 2.28 35.66 3.33
C HIS A 476 1.11 34.74 3.71
N ARG A 477 1.37 33.64 4.44
CA ARG A 477 0.31 32.98 5.21
C ARG A 477 -0.13 33.88 6.36
N ASN A 478 -1.11 34.73 6.09
CA ASN A 478 -1.84 35.50 7.10
C ASN A 478 -2.49 34.51 8.10
N PRO A 479 -2.05 34.45 9.38
CA PRO A 479 -2.57 33.51 10.36
C PRO A 479 -4.07 33.71 10.70
N HIS A 480 -4.70 34.78 10.19
CA HIS A 480 -6.08 35.15 10.49
C HIS A 480 -7.05 35.06 9.30
N ALA A 481 -6.63 34.54 8.15
CA ALA A 481 -7.47 34.46 6.94
C ALA A 481 -8.68 33.50 7.04
N LEU A 482 -8.90 32.84 8.19
CA LEU A 482 -10.05 31.96 8.45
C LEU A 482 -11.15 32.60 9.33
N LYS A 483 -11.08 33.91 9.62
CA LYS A 483 -12.10 34.62 10.44
C LYS A 483 -12.99 35.62 9.70
N SER A 484 -12.92 35.71 8.37
CA SER A 484 -13.75 36.63 7.59
C SER A 484 -14.47 35.95 6.42
N LEU A 485 -15.34 34.99 6.72
CA LEU A 485 -16.42 34.53 5.82
C LEU A 485 -17.64 34.16 6.68
N GLY A 486 -18.05 35.10 7.53
CA GLY A 486 -19.38 35.12 8.12
C GLY A 486 -20.26 36.01 7.26
N GLU A 487 -20.86 35.45 6.21
CA GLU A 487 -22.10 35.90 5.56
C GLU A 487 -22.42 34.94 4.40
N SER A 488 -23.62 34.38 4.41
CA SER A 488 -24.09 33.30 3.52
C SER A 488 -24.16 33.72 2.04
N PRO A 489 -23.53 33.00 1.10
CA PRO A 489 -23.86 33.12 -0.32
C PRO A 489 -25.01 32.15 -0.70
N LYS A 490 -25.98 32.68 -1.44
CA LYS A 490 -27.12 31.94 -2.03
C LYS A 490 -26.64 30.73 -2.84
N ARG A 491 -27.29 29.58 -2.64
CA ARG A 491 -27.03 28.31 -3.36
C ARG A 491 -27.34 28.45 -4.87
N PRO A 492 -26.45 28.04 -5.78
CA PRO A 492 -26.86 27.71 -7.15
C PRO A 492 -27.58 26.35 -7.18
N SER A 493 -28.72 26.29 -7.86
CA SER A 493 -29.53 25.08 -8.06
C SER A 493 -28.90 24.17 -9.13
N ILE A 494 -28.66 22.91 -8.77
CA ILE A 494 -28.15 21.84 -9.65
C ILE A 494 -29.36 21.08 -10.23
N PRO A 495 -29.43 20.84 -11.56
CA PRO A 495 -30.46 19.98 -12.17
C PRO A 495 -30.35 18.53 -11.69
N ALA A 496 -31.47 17.82 -11.60
CA ALA A 496 -31.52 16.44 -11.15
C ALA A 496 -30.66 15.52 -12.05
N PRO A 497 -29.88 14.57 -11.47
CA PRO A 497 -29.10 13.63 -12.26
C PRO A 497 -29.99 12.52 -12.84
N ASP A 498 -29.92 12.33 -14.15
CA ASP A 498 -30.35 11.09 -14.80
C ASP A 498 -29.55 9.91 -14.21
N GLY A 499 -30.28 8.85 -13.87
CA GLY A 499 -29.88 7.82 -12.91
C GLY A 499 -28.59 7.04 -13.20
N PRO A 500 -28.07 6.32 -12.18
CA PRO A 500 -26.85 5.55 -12.31
C PRO A 500 -27.08 4.25 -13.10
N PHE A 501 -26.29 4.05 -14.16
CA PHE A 501 -26.06 2.74 -14.76
C PHE A 501 -25.35 1.82 -13.76
N MET A 502 -26.12 1.06 -12.98
CA MET A 502 -25.61 -0.12 -12.28
C MET A 502 -25.41 -1.25 -13.29
N ARG A 503 -24.19 -1.80 -13.37
CA ARG A 503 -24.04 -3.18 -13.83
C ARG A 503 -24.83 -4.09 -12.89
N THR A 504 -25.68 -4.92 -13.46
CA THR A 504 -26.60 -5.81 -12.75
C THR A 504 -25.84 -6.77 -11.82
N ARG A 505 -26.16 -6.70 -10.53
CA ARG A 505 -25.67 -7.63 -9.50
C ARG A 505 -26.20 -9.03 -9.79
N ARG A 506 -25.34 -10.01 -10.07
CA ARG A 506 -25.69 -11.41 -9.83
C ARG A 506 -25.74 -11.61 -8.32
N ARG A 507 -26.96 -11.64 -7.80
CA ARG A 507 -27.30 -11.98 -6.42
C ARG A 507 -26.76 -13.38 -6.12
N TRP A 508 -25.91 -13.49 -5.12
CA TRP A 508 -25.46 -14.77 -4.58
C TRP A 508 -26.67 -15.46 -3.95
N LYS A 509 -27.08 -16.58 -4.53
CA LYS A 509 -28.14 -17.43 -3.98
C LYS A 509 -27.57 -18.18 -2.77
N ARG A 510 -28.26 -18.07 -1.64
CA ARG A 510 -28.11 -19.00 -0.52
C ARG A 510 -28.57 -20.41 -0.99
N PRO A 511 -27.98 -21.50 -0.50
CA PRO A 511 -28.57 -22.82 -0.69
C PRO A 511 -29.91 -22.86 0.06
N ASP A 512 -30.99 -23.19 -0.65
CA ASP A 512 -32.31 -23.35 -0.08
C ASP A 512 -32.31 -24.54 0.90
N ALA A 513 -32.85 -24.31 2.10
CA ALA A 513 -33.21 -25.36 3.02
C ALA A 513 -34.53 -25.98 2.54
N ASP A 514 -34.47 -27.23 2.09
CA ASP A 514 -35.65 -28.02 1.76
C ASP A 514 -36.48 -28.24 3.02
N ASN A 515 -37.64 -27.59 3.05
CA ASN A 515 -38.73 -27.90 3.96
C ASN A 515 -39.80 -28.62 3.13
N SER A 516 -39.73 -29.95 3.08
CA SER A 516 -40.79 -30.77 2.49
C SER A 516 -41.85 -31.03 3.55
N SER A 517 -42.98 -30.33 3.44
CA SER A 517 -44.25 -30.68 4.09
C SER A 517 -45.21 -31.26 3.05
N SER A 518 -45.63 -32.52 3.26
CA SER A 518 -46.91 -33.09 2.81
C SER A 518 -47.14 -34.36 3.63
N GLU A 519 -47.95 -34.31 4.69
CA GLU A 519 -49.37 -34.68 4.69
C GLU A 519 -49.65 -36.10 4.14
N GLY A 520 -50.27 -36.92 5.00
CA GLY A 520 -50.72 -38.28 4.71
C GLY A 520 -51.46 -38.88 5.90
N GLU A 521 -52.74 -38.52 6.01
CA GLU A 521 -53.92 -39.30 6.47
C GLU A 521 -53.74 -40.50 7.42
N ALA A 522 -54.31 -40.38 8.63
CA ALA A 522 -55.28 -41.28 9.30
C ALA A 522 -55.25 -41.10 10.82
#